data_AF-A0A1I6ASB0-F1
#
_entry.id   AF-A0A1I6ASB0-F1
#
_cell.length_a   1.000
_cell.length_b   1.000
_cell.length_c   1.000
_cell.angle_alpha   90.00
_cell.angle_beta   90.00
_cell.angle_gamma   90.00
#
_symmetry.space_group_name_H-M   'P 1'
#
loop_
_entity.id
_entity.type
_entity.pdbx_description
1 polymer ?
#
loop_
_entity_poly.entity_id
_entity_poly.type
_entity_poly.pdbx_seq_one_letter_code
_entity_poly.pdbx_strand_id
1 'polypeptide(L)'
;MPVLGALGSRFARAVHCIDAGQMQPGRLGAMLNTNLNEHKGVAMHNVLVPFDGSASAKRAVQYLVDFSKVYPDIQVHLLNVQREPNLYGNYVPASMLDDLRKGAIQHAEKVNREAALLLEQAGISHQSHVAVGDVVTEVVAAVKRLGCNTVVMGTRGMGSLGNLVMGSVATRVVHDVPVPVLLVK
;
A
#
# COMPACT_ATOMS: atom_id res chain seq x y z
N MET A 1 -40.68 -10.31 -14.08
CA MET A 1 -41.49 -9.64 -13.04
C MET A 1 -40.53 -9.03 -12.03
N PRO A 2 -40.20 -7.73 -12.15
CA PRO A 2 -39.15 -7.11 -11.37
C PRO A 2 -39.69 -6.60 -10.03
N VAL A 3 -38.87 -6.67 -8.97
CA VAL A 3 -39.03 -5.75 -7.84
C VAL A 3 -37.69 -5.07 -7.62
N LEU A 4 -37.75 -3.76 -7.89
CA LEU A 4 -36.77 -2.72 -7.66
C LEU A 4 -36.48 -2.63 -6.15
N GLY A 5 -35.21 -2.70 -5.76
CA GLY A 5 -34.75 -2.40 -4.40
C GLY A 5 -33.57 -1.45 -4.47
N ALA A 6 -33.84 -0.16 -4.34
CA ALA A 6 -32.85 0.90 -4.27
C ALA A 6 -31.91 0.70 -3.08
N LEU A 7 -30.60 0.58 -3.31
CA LEU A 7 -29.58 0.82 -2.30
C LEU A 7 -28.49 1.73 -2.88
N GLY A 8 -28.24 2.83 -2.18
CA GLY A 8 -27.55 4.01 -2.67
C GLY A 8 -26.12 3.83 -3.18
N SER A 9 -25.76 4.77 -4.04
CA SER A 9 -24.42 5.01 -4.59
C SER A 9 -23.34 5.04 -3.49
N ARG A 10 -22.62 3.93 -3.33
CA ARG A 10 -21.33 3.90 -2.64
C ARG A 10 -20.30 3.40 -3.66
N PHE A 11 -19.33 4.26 -3.94
CA PHE A 11 -18.17 4.08 -4.82
C PHE A 11 -17.82 2.62 -5.12
N ALA A 12 -17.91 2.23 -6.40
CA ALA A 12 -17.34 0.98 -6.88
C ALA A 12 -15.82 1.01 -6.63
N ARG A 13 -15.33 0.15 -5.72
CA ARG A 13 -13.90 0.00 -5.44
C ARG A 13 -13.24 -0.69 -6.63
N ALA A 14 -12.41 0.03 -7.37
CA ALA A 14 -11.59 -0.55 -8.42
C ALA A 14 -10.38 -1.25 -7.79
N VAL A 15 -10.30 -2.58 -7.96
CA VAL A 15 -9.12 -3.38 -7.62
C VAL A 15 -8.46 -3.77 -8.93
N HIS A 16 -7.26 -3.26 -9.18
CA HIS A 16 -6.47 -3.63 -10.33
C HIS A 16 -5.26 -4.43 -9.87
N CYS A 17 -5.06 -5.61 -10.46
CA CYS A 17 -3.83 -6.37 -10.32
C CYS A 17 -3.06 -6.22 -11.61
N ILE A 18 -1.84 -5.67 -11.54
CA ILE A 18 -1.00 -5.44 -12.72
C ILE A 18 0.27 -6.28 -12.59
N ASP A 19 0.64 -6.96 -13.69
CA ASP A 19 1.94 -7.64 -13.82
C ASP A 19 2.98 -6.64 -14.33
N ALA A 20 3.95 -6.30 -13.49
CA ALA A 20 4.98 -5.33 -13.84
C ALA A 20 5.94 -5.84 -14.93
N GLY A 21 6.01 -7.16 -15.18
CA GLY A 21 6.95 -7.78 -16.11
C GLY A 21 6.54 -7.75 -17.60
N GLN A 22 5.35 -7.24 -17.94
CA GLN A 22 4.79 -7.27 -19.31
C GLN A 22 4.30 -5.89 -19.81
N MET A 23 4.73 -4.79 -19.18
CA MET A 23 4.13 -3.47 -19.38
C MET A 23 4.70 -2.74 -20.61
N GLN A 24 3.87 -2.55 -21.65
CA GLN A 24 4.17 -1.62 -22.74
C GLN A 24 3.59 -0.22 -22.44
N PRO A 25 4.34 0.88 -22.67
CA PRO A 25 3.99 2.24 -22.22
C PRO A 25 2.61 2.77 -22.67
N GLY A 26 2.10 2.32 -23.83
CA GLY A 26 0.88 2.86 -24.44
C GLY A 26 -0.44 2.19 -24.05
N ARG A 27 -0.42 0.98 -23.46
CA ARG A 27 -1.65 0.20 -23.20
C ARG A 27 -2.35 0.58 -21.90
N LEU A 28 -1.62 1.10 -20.92
CA LEU A 28 -2.15 1.51 -19.62
C LEU A 28 -3.01 2.78 -19.74
N GLY A 29 -2.58 3.74 -20.58
CA GLY A 29 -3.36 4.95 -20.86
C GLY A 29 -4.71 4.63 -21.52
N ALA A 30 -4.76 3.64 -22.41
CA ALA A 30 -6.00 3.22 -23.08
C ALA A 30 -6.93 2.37 -22.21
N MET A 31 -6.39 1.47 -21.37
CA MET A 31 -7.20 0.66 -20.42
C MET A 31 -7.75 1.48 -19.25
N LEU A 32 -7.01 2.49 -18.81
CA LEU A 32 -7.55 3.51 -17.92
C LEU A 32 -8.62 4.31 -18.67
N ASN A 33 -8.35 4.88 -19.86
CA ASN A 33 -9.33 5.74 -20.55
C ASN A 33 -10.65 5.07 -20.96
N THR A 34 -10.67 3.79 -21.33
CA THR A 34 -11.89 3.15 -21.85
C THR A 34 -12.93 2.82 -20.78
N ASN A 35 -12.55 2.77 -19.49
CA ASN A 35 -13.49 2.60 -18.36
C ASN A 35 -13.69 3.89 -17.53
N LEU A 36 -13.00 4.99 -17.88
CA LEU A 36 -13.04 6.26 -17.15
C LEU A 36 -14.21 7.18 -17.54
N ASN A 37 -14.96 6.84 -18.59
CA ASN A 37 -16.06 7.70 -19.07
C ASN A 37 -17.38 7.55 -18.29
N GLU A 38 -17.51 6.61 -17.36
CA GLU A 38 -18.70 6.49 -16.49
C GLU A 38 -18.43 6.77 -15.01
N HIS A 39 -17.16 6.84 -14.59
CA HIS A 39 -16.75 7.15 -13.23
C HIS A 39 -15.60 8.14 -13.25
N LYS A 40 -15.83 9.38 -12.77
CA LYS A 40 -14.80 10.41 -12.57
C LYS A 40 -13.52 9.77 -12.02
N GLY A 41 -12.48 9.68 -12.85
CA GLY A 41 -11.25 8.96 -12.54
C GLY A 41 -10.62 9.44 -11.24
N VAL A 42 -10.31 8.50 -10.34
CA VAL A 42 -9.48 8.80 -9.18
C VAL A 42 -8.08 9.10 -9.69
N ALA A 43 -7.69 10.38 -9.71
CA ALA A 43 -6.34 10.78 -10.05
C ALA A 43 -5.38 10.28 -8.96
N MET A 44 -4.46 9.38 -9.30
CA MET A 44 -3.43 8.88 -8.38
C MET A 44 -2.39 9.99 -8.15
N HIS A 45 -2.56 10.79 -7.09
CA HIS A 45 -1.67 11.91 -6.76
C HIS A 45 -1.10 11.83 -5.35
N ASN A 46 -1.82 11.27 -4.38
CA ASN A 46 -1.35 11.10 -3.01
C ASN A 46 -1.46 9.63 -2.60
N VAL A 47 -0.32 8.95 -2.64
CA VAL A 47 -0.25 7.49 -2.67
C VAL A 47 0.33 6.97 -1.36
N LEU A 48 -0.39 6.08 -0.68
CA LEU A 48 0.17 5.32 0.42
C LEU A 48 0.77 4.01 -0.08
N VAL A 49 1.99 3.70 0.35
CA VAL A 49 2.69 2.45 0.06
C VAL A 49 3.03 1.74 1.37
N PRO A 50 2.22 0.75 1.78
CA PRO A 50 2.60 -0.20 2.81
C PRO A 50 3.83 -0.99 2.35
N PHE A 51 4.93 -0.88 3.09
CA PHE A 51 6.24 -1.41 2.68
C PHE A 51 6.88 -2.24 3.79
N ASP A 52 7.09 -3.53 3.54
CA ASP A 52 7.68 -4.49 4.48
C ASP A 52 9.07 -4.99 4.04
N GLY A 53 9.65 -4.40 2.99
CA GLY A 53 10.94 -4.80 2.42
C GLY A 53 10.90 -6.06 1.55
N SER A 54 9.75 -6.74 1.43
CA SER A 54 9.61 -7.92 0.59
C SER A 54 9.82 -7.61 -0.90
N ALA A 55 10.19 -8.63 -1.68
CA ALA A 55 10.38 -8.46 -3.12
C ALA A 55 9.13 -7.92 -3.85
N SER A 56 7.93 -8.30 -3.40
CA SER A 56 6.68 -7.78 -3.98
C SER A 56 6.42 -6.32 -3.59
N ALA A 57 6.73 -5.92 -2.36
CA ALA A 57 6.66 -4.52 -1.96
C ALA A 57 7.68 -3.65 -2.74
N LYS A 58 8.89 -4.16 -3.00
CA LYS A 58 9.90 -3.50 -3.84
C LYS A 58 9.42 -3.29 -5.28
N ARG A 59 8.73 -4.28 -5.87
CA ARG A 59 8.11 -4.11 -7.19
C ARG A 59 7.02 -3.03 -7.20
N ALA A 60 6.27 -2.87 -6.11
CA ALA A 60 5.27 -1.80 -6.00
C ALA A 60 5.91 -0.40 -6.02
N VAL A 61 7.05 -0.23 -5.34
CA VAL A 61 7.83 1.02 -5.40
C VAL A 61 8.40 1.25 -6.80
N GLN A 62 8.96 0.21 -7.42
CA GLN A 62 9.48 0.31 -8.79
C GLN A 62 8.39 0.69 -9.80
N TYR A 63 7.18 0.15 -9.65
CA TYR A 63 6.04 0.55 -10.48
C TYR A 63 5.77 2.06 -10.37
N LEU A 64 5.83 2.64 -9.16
CA LEU A 64 5.65 4.08 -8.98
C LEU A 64 6.77 4.90 -9.63
N VAL A 65 8.00 4.40 -9.61
CA VAL A 65 9.14 5.00 -10.32
C VAL A 65 8.93 5.03 -11.83
N ASP A 66 8.37 3.97 -12.40
CA ASP A 66 8.09 3.93 -13.83
C ASP A 66 6.83 4.74 -14.20
N PHE A 67 5.83 4.75 -13.31
CA PHE A 67 4.60 5.52 -13.46
C PHE A 67 4.86 7.03 -13.42
N SER A 68 5.76 7.50 -12.53
CA SER A 68 6.04 8.93 -12.37
C SER A 68 6.65 9.59 -13.62
N LYS A 69 7.30 8.80 -14.49
CA LYS A 69 7.83 9.28 -15.78
C LYS A 69 6.73 9.78 -16.71
N VAL A 70 5.51 9.27 -16.56
CA VAL A 70 4.33 9.65 -17.34
C VAL A 70 3.43 10.61 -16.55
N TYR A 71 3.40 10.47 -15.23
CA TYR A 71 2.56 11.25 -14.32
C TYR A 71 3.41 11.84 -13.18
N PRO A 72 4.02 13.01 -13.36
CA PRO A 72 5.06 13.53 -12.46
C PRO A 72 4.53 14.02 -11.10
N ASP A 73 3.24 14.32 -10.98
CA ASP A 73 2.65 14.97 -9.80
C ASP A 73 2.21 13.99 -8.69
N ILE A 74 3.04 12.97 -8.41
CA ILE A 74 2.77 12.01 -7.34
C ILE A 74 3.55 12.36 -6.07
N GLN A 75 2.83 12.33 -4.94
CA GLN A 75 3.39 12.31 -3.59
C GLN A 75 3.23 10.91 -3.01
N VAL A 76 4.34 10.34 -2.51
CA VAL A 76 4.36 8.99 -1.95
C VAL A 76 4.56 9.01 -0.44
N HIS A 77 3.69 8.32 0.29
CA HIS A 77 3.85 8.05 1.71
C HIS A 77 4.24 6.59 1.91
N LEU A 78 5.46 6.34 2.34
CA LEU A 78 5.93 5.01 2.73
C LEU A 78 5.47 4.73 4.16
N LEU A 79 4.85 3.57 4.39
CA LEU A 79 4.43 3.14 5.72
C LEU A 79 4.96 1.75 6.01
N ASN A 80 5.79 1.63 7.05
CA ASN A 80 6.14 0.35 7.63
C ASN A 80 5.41 0.20 8.97
N VAL A 81 4.66 -0.90 9.12
CA VAL A 81 3.95 -1.22 10.35
C VAL A 81 4.58 -2.43 11.00
N GLN A 82 5.10 -2.25 12.21
CA GLN A 82 5.59 -3.34 13.04
C GLN A 82 4.45 -3.85 13.90
N ARG A 83 4.36 -5.16 14.10
CA ARG A 83 3.37 -5.72 15.02
C ARG A 83 3.83 -5.48 16.45
N GLU A 84 2.87 -5.29 17.35
CA GLU A 84 3.18 -5.28 18.78
C GLU A 84 3.81 -6.62 19.19
N PRO A 85 4.85 -6.60 20.04
CA PRO A 85 5.40 -7.83 20.61
C PRO A 85 4.33 -8.52 21.48
N ASN A 86 3.86 -9.70 21.05
CA ASN A 86 2.99 -10.53 21.88
C ASN A 86 3.82 -11.23 22.95
N LEU A 87 3.91 -10.64 24.14
CA LEU A 87 4.55 -11.26 25.30
C LEU A 87 3.49 -11.93 26.18
N TYR A 88 3.64 -13.24 26.36
CA TYR A 88 2.77 -14.01 27.25
C TYR A 88 3.39 -14.07 28.66
N GLY A 89 2.66 -13.54 29.64
CA GLY A 89 3.01 -13.63 31.07
C GLY A 89 3.39 -12.28 31.72
N ASN A 90 3.13 -12.16 33.03
CA ASN A 90 3.34 -10.94 33.82
C ASN A 90 4.81 -10.69 34.25
N TYR A 91 5.78 -11.31 33.56
CA TYR A 91 7.18 -11.35 34.01
C TYR A 91 8.11 -10.36 33.28
N VAL A 92 7.59 -9.54 32.37
CA VAL A 92 8.42 -8.63 31.57
C VAL A 92 8.37 -7.21 32.15
N PRO A 93 9.53 -6.62 32.49
CA PRO A 93 9.60 -5.22 32.92
C PRO A 93 9.13 -4.26 31.82
N ALA A 94 8.46 -3.17 32.19
CA ALA A 94 8.01 -2.15 31.26
C ALA A 94 9.14 -1.56 30.40
N SER A 95 10.34 -1.40 30.98
CA SER A 95 11.52 -0.91 30.25
C SER A 95 11.94 -1.83 29.10
N MET A 96 11.80 -3.15 29.26
CA MET A 96 12.11 -4.11 28.20
C MET A 96 11.08 -4.02 27.06
N LEU A 97 9.80 -3.80 27.38
CA LEU A 97 8.76 -3.55 26.37
C LEU A 97 9.05 -2.29 25.56
N ASP A 98 9.46 -1.21 26.23
CA ASP A 98 9.84 0.03 25.57
C ASP A 98 11.05 -0.15 24.64
N ASP A 99 12.06 -0.91 25.07
CA ASP A 99 13.24 -1.17 24.25
C ASP A 99 12.95 -2.07 23.04
N LEU A 100 12.08 -3.08 23.20
CA LEU A 100 11.58 -3.88 22.07
C LEU A 100 10.81 -2.99 21.06
N ARG A 101 9.97 -2.08 21.56
CA ARG A 101 9.23 -1.15 20.71
C ARG A 101 10.16 -0.19 19.96
N LYS A 102 11.18 0.36 20.64
CA LYS A 102 12.21 1.20 20.00
C LYS A 102 12.96 0.42 18.91
N GLY A 103 13.37 -0.81 19.20
CA GLY A 103 14.05 -1.68 18.23
C GLY A 103 13.18 -1.96 17.00
N ALA A 104 11.88 -2.21 17.19
CA ALA A 104 10.93 -2.37 16.09
C ALA A 104 10.84 -1.10 15.24
N ILE A 105 10.72 0.08 15.86
CA ILE A 105 10.67 1.37 15.16
C ILE A 105 11.95 1.60 14.34
N GLN A 106 13.12 1.40 14.93
CA GLN A 106 14.40 1.55 14.23
C GLN A 106 14.53 0.59 13.03
N HIS A 107 14.05 -0.65 13.19
CA HIS A 107 14.02 -1.61 12.09
C HIS A 107 13.09 -1.14 10.97
N ALA A 108 11.90 -0.65 11.31
CA ALA A 108 10.93 -0.12 10.35
C ALA A 108 11.47 1.07 9.56
N GLU A 109 12.17 1.99 10.23
CA GLU A 109 12.86 3.13 9.60
C GLU A 109 13.91 2.65 8.59
N LYS A 110 14.72 1.65 8.98
CA LYS A 110 15.71 1.04 8.09
C LYS A 110 15.07 0.41 6.85
N VAL A 111 13.96 -0.30 7.02
CA VAL A 111 13.22 -0.90 5.90
C VAL A 111 12.66 0.18 4.98
N ASN A 112 12.01 1.21 5.52
CA ASN A 112 11.52 2.34 4.72
C ASN A 112 12.65 3.05 3.94
N ARG A 113 13.85 3.15 4.52
CA ARG A 113 15.01 3.77 3.85
C ARG A 113 15.36 3.09 2.53
N GLU A 114 15.17 1.77 2.42
CA GLU A 114 15.39 1.04 1.16
C GLU A 114 14.49 1.56 0.03
N ALA A 115 13.20 1.76 0.31
CA ALA A 115 12.26 2.31 -0.66
C ALA A 115 12.47 3.81 -0.91
N ALA A 116 12.77 4.57 0.14
CA ALA A 116 13.03 6.01 0.05
C ALA A 116 14.18 6.31 -0.92
N LEU A 117 15.27 5.54 -0.86
CA LEU A 117 16.40 5.70 -1.80
C LEU A 117 15.98 5.57 -3.27
N LEU A 118 15.09 4.63 -3.60
CA LEU A 118 14.61 4.45 -4.97
C LEU A 118 13.75 5.65 -5.42
N LEU A 119 12.92 6.18 -4.53
CA LEU A 119 12.09 7.36 -4.80
C LEU A 119 12.94 8.64 -4.93
N GLU A 120 13.95 8.80 -4.06
CA GLU A 120 14.92 9.90 -4.12
C GLU A 120 15.67 9.92 -5.46
N GLN A 121 16.20 8.77 -5.89
CA GLN A 121 16.90 8.64 -7.16
C GLN A 121 16.02 8.93 -8.36
N ALA A 122 14.72 8.69 -8.25
CA ALA A 122 13.72 9.00 -9.27
C ALA A 122 13.17 10.44 -9.19
N GLY A 123 13.59 11.24 -8.20
CA GLY A 123 13.10 12.61 -8.00
C GLY A 123 11.64 12.70 -7.53
N ILE A 124 11.12 11.64 -6.89
CA ILE A 124 9.72 11.57 -6.46
C ILE A 124 9.57 12.14 -5.05
N SER A 125 8.62 13.06 -4.88
CA SER A 125 8.25 13.61 -3.57
C SER A 125 7.74 12.49 -2.66
N HIS A 126 8.37 12.31 -1.49
CA HIS A 126 7.98 11.24 -0.58
C HIS A 126 8.19 11.60 0.89
N GLN A 127 7.48 10.87 1.76
CA GLN A 127 7.64 10.91 3.21
C GLN A 127 7.58 9.49 3.78
N SER A 128 8.38 9.22 4.81
CA SER A 128 8.40 7.92 5.50
C SER A 128 7.67 7.98 6.83
N HIS A 129 6.87 6.95 7.11
CA HIS A 129 6.07 6.80 8.32
C HIS A 129 6.30 5.42 8.93
N VAL A 130 6.32 5.38 10.25
CA VAL A 130 6.41 4.13 11.02
C VAL A 130 5.24 4.06 11.99
N ALA A 131 4.64 2.89 12.11
CA ALA A 131 3.61 2.60 13.09
C ALA A 131 3.88 1.26 13.78
N VAL A 132 3.29 1.09 14.97
CA VAL A 132 3.31 -0.18 15.71
C VAL A 132 1.86 -0.55 16.00
N GLY A 133 1.41 -1.73 15.55
CA GLY A 133 0.03 -2.19 15.71
C GLY A 133 -0.40 -3.25 14.69
N ASP A 134 -1.71 -3.41 14.48
CA ASP A 134 -2.26 -4.22 13.38
C ASP A 134 -2.05 -3.51 12.04
N VAL A 135 -1.42 -4.20 11.10
CA VAL A 135 -1.01 -3.64 9.79
C VAL A 135 -2.18 -2.99 9.05
N VAL A 136 -3.34 -3.64 9.02
CA VAL A 136 -4.48 -3.15 8.22
C VAL A 136 -5.12 -1.94 8.90
N THR A 137 -5.27 -1.99 10.21
CA THR A 137 -5.75 -0.87 11.02
C THR A 137 -4.90 0.38 10.81
N GLU A 138 -3.58 0.24 10.90
CA GLU A 138 -2.64 1.35 10.71
C GLU A 138 -2.62 1.87 9.26
N VAL A 139 -2.77 0.99 8.26
CA VAL A 139 -2.91 1.41 6.86
C VAL A 139 -4.18 2.25 6.67
N VAL A 140 -5.33 1.80 7.19
CA VAL A 140 -6.59 2.55 7.10
C VAL A 140 -6.48 3.90 7.82
N ALA A 141 -5.86 3.93 9.00
CA ALA A 141 -5.63 5.15 9.75
C ALA A 141 -4.72 6.13 8.99
N ALA A 142 -3.62 5.63 8.41
CA ALA A 142 -2.69 6.44 7.63
C ALA A 142 -3.34 7.03 6.37
N VAL A 143 -4.14 6.25 5.63
CA VAL A 143 -4.89 6.75 4.45
C VAL A 143 -5.74 7.97 4.84
N LYS A 144 -6.49 7.88 5.94
CA LYS A 144 -7.35 8.98 6.41
C LYS A 144 -6.52 10.17 6.89
N ARG A 145 -5.52 9.92 7.74
CA ARG A 145 -4.69 10.95 8.37
C ARG A 145 -3.85 11.74 7.37
N LEU A 146 -3.33 11.07 6.36
CA LEU A 146 -2.45 11.66 5.34
C LEU A 146 -3.21 12.13 4.10
N GLY A 147 -4.53 11.92 4.04
CA GLY A 147 -5.35 12.28 2.87
C GLY A 147 -4.95 11.52 1.60
N CYS A 148 -4.46 10.28 1.74
CA CYS A 148 -4.10 9.47 0.59
C CYS A 148 -5.35 9.06 -0.16
N ASN A 149 -5.27 9.06 -1.49
CA ASN A 149 -6.39 8.73 -2.36
C ASN A 149 -6.22 7.40 -3.09
N THR A 150 -5.06 6.77 -2.95
CA THR A 150 -4.72 5.48 -3.55
C THR A 150 -3.78 4.74 -2.62
N VAL A 151 -3.95 3.42 -2.51
CA VAL A 151 -2.95 2.53 -1.92
C VAL A 151 -2.29 1.73 -3.04
N VAL A 152 -0.96 1.72 -3.07
CA VAL A 152 -0.18 0.88 -3.99
C VAL A 152 0.64 -0.08 -3.15
N MET A 153 0.46 -1.38 -3.36
CA MET A 153 1.17 -2.38 -2.55
C MET A 153 1.49 -3.65 -3.34
N GLY A 154 2.44 -4.43 -2.81
CA GLY A 154 2.70 -5.78 -3.31
C GLY A 154 1.52 -6.72 -3.05
N THR A 155 1.37 -7.73 -3.91
CA THR A 155 0.39 -8.82 -3.69
C THR A 155 0.77 -9.75 -2.52
N ARG A 156 2.01 -9.68 -2.05
CA ARG A 156 2.62 -10.57 -1.06
C ARG A 156 3.56 -9.80 -0.13
N GLY A 157 3.83 -10.39 1.04
CA GLY A 157 4.78 -9.86 2.01
C GLY A 157 5.81 -10.90 2.43
N MET A 158 6.60 -10.57 3.45
CA MET A 158 7.72 -11.40 3.93
C MET A 158 7.35 -12.83 4.36
N GLY A 159 6.10 -13.07 4.80
CA GLY A 159 5.66 -14.37 5.35
C GLY A 159 4.93 -15.32 4.39
N SER A 160 4.75 -14.96 3.11
CA SER A 160 3.98 -15.79 2.18
C SER A 160 4.87 -16.73 1.37
N LEU A 161 4.72 -18.04 1.57
CA LEU A 161 5.33 -19.11 0.76
C LEU A 161 4.25 -19.77 -0.11
N GLY A 162 4.52 -19.99 -1.40
CA GLY A 162 3.67 -20.81 -2.27
C GLY A 162 3.11 -20.11 -3.53
N ASN A 163 2.63 -20.95 -4.46
CA ASN A 163 2.45 -20.56 -5.86
C ASN A 163 1.12 -19.90 -6.27
N LEU A 164 0.10 -19.69 -5.42
CA LEU A 164 -1.22 -19.28 -5.98
C LEU A 164 -2.20 -18.42 -5.14
N VAL A 165 -1.82 -17.74 -4.04
CA VAL A 165 -2.79 -16.87 -3.30
C VAL A 165 -2.24 -15.47 -3.01
N MET A 166 -3.10 -14.46 -3.04
CA MET A 166 -2.87 -13.10 -2.53
C MET A 166 -2.56 -13.17 -1.02
N GLY A 167 -1.59 -12.38 -0.54
CA GLY A 167 -1.23 -12.37 0.87
C GLY A 167 -2.38 -11.87 1.76
N SER A 168 -2.47 -12.39 2.99
CA SER A 168 -3.55 -12.05 3.94
C SER A 168 -3.68 -10.54 4.21
N VAL A 169 -2.55 -9.81 4.25
CA VAL A 169 -2.54 -8.35 4.40
C VAL A 169 -3.14 -7.68 3.16
N ALA A 170 -2.70 -8.05 1.96
CA ALA A 170 -3.21 -7.47 0.71
C ALA A 170 -4.72 -7.73 0.57
N THR A 171 -5.19 -8.94 0.88
CA THR A 171 -6.62 -9.28 0.87
C THR A 171 -7.42 -8.41 1.84
N ARG A 172 -6.94 -8.24 3.08
CA ARG A 172 -7.63 -7.39 4.07
C ARG A 172 -7.58 -5.90 3.69
N VAL A 173 -6.45 -5.40 3.18
CA VAL A 173 -6.31 -4.01 2.73
C VAL A 173 -7.29 -3.69 1.61
N VAL A 174 -7.40 -4.56 0.60
CA VAL A 174 -8.39 -4.42 -0.49
C VAL A 174 -9.82 -4.31 0.04
N HIS A 175 -10.13 -5.07 1.11
CA HIS A 175 -11.46 -5.08 1.70
C HIS A 175 -11.72 -3.88 2.63
N ASP A 176 -10.75 -3.44 3.42
CA ASP A 176 -10.98 -2.50 4.52
C ASP A 176 -10.65 -1.05 4.17
N VAL A 177 -9.74 -0.81 3.21
CA VAL A 177 -9.32 0.55 2.85
C VAL A 177 -10.41 1.31 2.07
N PRO A 178 -10.69 2.59 2.40
CA PRO A 178 -11.77 3.36 1.76
C PRO A 178 -11.43 3.90 0.37
N VAL A 179 -10.20 3.73 -0.11
CA VAL A 179 -9.70 4.25 -1.39
C VAL A 179 -9.30 3.11 -2.33
N PRO A 180 -9.18 3.36 -3.65
CA PRO A 180 -8.69 2.36 -4.59
C PRO A 180 -7.36 1.74 -4.17
N VAL A 181 -7.23 0.43 -4.40
CA VAL A 181 -6.02 -0.34 -4.10
C VAL A 181 -5.48 -0.93 -5.39
N LEU A 182 -4.25 -0.56 -5.73
CA LEU A 182 -3.49 -1.14 -6.83
C LEU A 182 -2.54 -2.20 -6.27
N LEU A 183 -2.67 -3.41 -6.78
CA LEU A 183 -1.81 -4.53 -6.43
C LEU A 183 -0.79 -4.81 -7.53
N VAL A 184 0.48 -4.83 -7.12
CA VAL A 184 1.62 -5.09 -8.01
C VAL A 184 2.14 -6.50 -7.76
N LYS A 185 2.19 -7.30 -8.82
CA LYS A 185 2.67 -8.69 -8.76
C LYS A 185 4.18 -8.75 -8.76
#